data_AF-A0A4R5PPI0-F1
#
_entry.id   AF-A0A4R5PPI0-F1
#
_cell.length_a   1.000
_cell.length_b   1.000
_cell.length_c   1.000
_cell.angle_alpha   90.00
_cell.angle_beta   90.00
_cell.angle_gamma   90.00
#
_symmetry.space_group_name_H-M   'P 1'
#
loop_
_entity.id
_entity.type
_entity.pdbx_description
1 polymer ?
#
loop_
_entity_poly.entity_id
_entity_poly.type
_entity_poly.pdbx_seq_one_letter_code
_entity_poly.pdbx_strand_id
1 'polypeptide(L)'
;MLKRLFLAATLGALAAPVLVSPAAADTSCRQALGEYKSKYEPFLSEFYNMNDKAAQCALVDQRRREIRNFGTKLKSACTGTSTDQVQSARDDIETFALTALNICGPQ
;
A
#
# COMPACT_ATOMS: atom_id res chain seq x y z
N MET A 1 4.85 55.46 39.83
CA MET A 1 5.06 55.02 38.42
C MET A 1 4.13 53.85 38.14
N LEU A 2 3.12 54.05 37.30
CA LEU A 2 2.05 53.09 37.01
C LEU A 2 2.21 52.60 35.57
N LYS A 3 2.50 51.31 35.35
CA LYS A 3 2.58 50.61 34.03
C LYS A 3 3.00 49.16 34.34
N ARG A 4 2.36 48.06 33.92
CA ARG A 4 1.36 47.78 32.88
C ARG A 4 0.58 46.51 33.31
N LEU A 5 -0.75 46.53 33.17
CA LEU A 5 -1.51 45.28 32.97
C LEU A 5 -1.09 44.69 31.62
N PHE A 6 -0.78 43.39 31.58
CA PHE A 6 -0.85 42.63 30.35
C PHE A 6 -1.97 41.60 30.46
N LEU A 7 -2.98 41.85 29.61
CA LEU A 7 -4.15 41.04 29.35
C LEU A 7 -3.75 39.63 28.86
N ALA A 8 -4.52 38.65 29.32
CA ALA A 8 -4.54 37.29 28.81
C ALA A 8 -4.93 37.26 27.32
N ALA A 9 -4.27 36.38 26.57
CA ALA A 9 -4.79 35.85 25.31
C ALA A 9 -4.60 34.32 25.32
N THR A 10 -5.65 33.64 25.77
CA THR A 10 -5.89 32.22 25.54
C THR A 10 -5.92 31.95 24.04
N LEU A 11 -4.92 31.24 23.53
CA LEU A 11 -4.96 30.61 22.20
C LEU A 11 -5.27 29.13 22.39
N GLY A 12 -6.58 28.84 22.45
CA GLY A 12 -7.08 27.54 22.05
C GLY A 12 -6.90 27.42 20.55
N ALA A 13 -5.98 26.55 20.12
CA ALA A 13 -5.94 26.05 18.75
C ALA A 13 -6.49 24.62 18.78
N LEU A 14 -7.72 24.51 18.28
CA LEU A 14 -8.43 23.30 17.95
C LEU A 14 -7.50 22.27 17.29
N ALA A 15 -7.29 21.14 17.97
CA ALA A 15 -6.95 19.90 17.29
C ALA A 15 -8.20 19.46 16.50
N ALA A 16 -8.43 20.10 15.35
CA ALA A 16 -9.41 19.61 14.40
C ALA A 16 -8.93 18.23 13.93
N PRO A 17 -9.75 17.16 14.06
CA PRO A 17 -9.44 15.91 13.39
C PRO A 17 -9.35 16.24 11.91
N VAL A 18 -8.18 16.00 11.32
CA VAL A 18 -7.99 16.06 9.87
C VAL A 18 -8.91 14.98 9.31
N LEU A 19 -10.12 15.37 8.94
CA LEU A 19 -11.03 14.57 8.14
C LEU A 19 -10.27 14.29 6.83
N VAL A 20 -9.64 13.12 6.77
CA VAL A 20 -9.09 12.59 5.53
C VAL A 20 -10.27 12.54 4.57
N SER A 21 -10.31 13.48 3.63
CA SER A 21 -11.39 13.57 2.66
C SER A 21 -11.52 12.23 1.94
N PRO A 22 -12.70 11.58 1.94
CA PRO A 22 -12.90 10.29 1.27
C PRO A 22 -12.48 10.35 -0.21
N ALA A 23 -12.67 11.50 -0.87
CA ALA A 23 -12.25 11.72 -2.25
C ALA A 23 -10.73 11.57 -2.51
N ALA A 24 -9.88 11.91 -1.54
CA ALA A 24 -8.43 11.76 -1.67
C ALA A 24 -8.01 10.29 -1.50
N ALA A 25 -8.60 9.58 -0.52
CA ALA A 25 -8.41 8.15 -0.33
C ALA A 25 -8.90 7.34 -1.55
N ASP A 26 -10.06 7.71 -2.11
CA ASP A 26 -10.63 7.08 -3.32
C ASP A 26 -9.76 7.30 -4.56
N THR A 27 -9.10 8.47 -4.67
CA THR A 27 -8.18 8.75 -5.77
C THR A 27 -6.87 7.97 -5.62
N SER A 28 -6.30 7.94 -4.41
CA SER A 28 -5.08 7.15 -4.14
C SER A 28 -5.32 5.65 -4.30
N CYS A 29 -6.48 5.14 -3.89
CA CYS A 29 -6.83 3.73 -4.06
C CYS A 29 -6.97 3.37 -5.53
N ARG A 30 -7.65 4.19 -6.33
CA ARG A 30 -7.76 3.99 -7.78
C ARG A 30 -6.39 4.01 -8.49
N GLN A 31 -5.51 4.93 -8.10
CA GLN A 31 -4.14 4.97 -8.64
C GLN A 31 -3.34 3.72 -8.25
N ALA A 32 -3.44 3.27 -7.00
CA ALA A 32 -2.79 2.04 -6.55
C ALA A 32 -3.32 0.83 -7.32
N LEU A 33 -4.63 0.70 -7.53
CA LEU A 33 -5.24 -0.35 -8.35
C LEU A 33 -4.82 -0.27 -9.83
N GLY A 34 -4.68 0.93 -10.39
CA GLY A 34 -4.16 1.10 -11.75
C GLY A 34 -2.71 0.60 -11.88
N GLU A 35 -1.90 0.85 -10.85
CA GLU A 35 -0.52 0.37 -10.80
C GLU A 35 -0.45 -1.16 -10.56
N TYR A 36 -1.37 -1.72 -9.76
CA TYR A 36 -1.55 -3.18 -9.62
C TYR A 36 -1.73 -3.82 -11.00
N LYS A 37 -2.76 -3.40 -11.75
CA LYS A 37 -3.12 -3.98 -13.04
C LYS A 37 -2.03 -3.82 -14.09
N SER A 38 -1.38 -2.67 -14.12
CA SER A 38 -0.41 -2.36 -15.18
C SER A 38 0.98 -2.96 -14.96
N LYS A 39 1.42 -3.13 -13.71
CA LYS A 39 2.80 -3.59 -13.41
C LYS A 39 2.84 -4.93 -12.73
N TYR A 40 1.86 -5.21 -11.89
CA TYR A 40 1.93 -6.30 -10.93
C TYR A 40 1.20 -7.55 -11.42
N GLU A 41 0.02 -7.40 -11.99
CA GLU A 41 -0.73 -8.48 -12.61
C GLU A 41 0.07 -9.21 -13.71
N PRO A 42 0.81 -8.52 -14.62
CA PRO A 42 1.66 -9.19 -15.59
C PRO A 42 2.83 -9.96 -14.94
N PHE A 43 3.41 -9.39 -13.89
CA PHE A 43 4.49 -10.04 -13.14
C PHE A 43 4.01 -11.31 -12.45
N LEU A 44 2.83 -11.27 -11.82
CA LEU A 44 2.23 -12.44 -11.17
C LEU A 44 1.95 -13.53 -12.21
N SER A 45 1.40 -13.14 -13.36
CA SER A 45 1.17 -14.05 -14.48
C SER A 45 2.47 -14.69 -14.97
N GLU A 46 3.55 -13.92 -15.12
CA GLU A 46 4.86 -14.45 -15.49
C GLU A 46 5.34 -15.49 -14.46
N PHE A 47 5.33 -15.13 -13.17
CA PHE A 47 5.75 -16.03 -12.08
C PHE A 47 4.99 -17.36 -12.08
N TYR A 48 3.65 -17.33 -12.17
CA TYR A 48 2.83 -18.55 -12.13
C TYR A 48 2.91 -19.39 -13.41
N ASN A 49 3.33 -18.81 -14.54
CA ASN A 49 3.50 -19.53 -15.80
C ASN A 49 4.91 -20.11 -16.00
N MET A 50 5.86 -19.79 -15.12
CA MET A 50 7.20 -20.36 -15.16
C MET A 50 7.22 -21.79 -14.63
N ASN A 51 8.00 -22.65 -15.28
CA ASN A 51 8.24 -24.04 -14.84
C ASN A 51 9.64 -24.26 -14.26
N ASP A 52 10.55 -23.30 -14.46
CA ASP A 52 11.91 -23.34 -13.91
C ASP A 52 11.93 -22.67 -12.54
N LYS A 53 12.17 -23.48 -11.51
CA LYS A 53 12.24 -23.02 -10.11
C LYS A 53 13.35 -21.98 -9.88
N ALA A 54 14.53 -22.17 -10.48
CA ALA A 54 15.64 -21.24 -10.29
C ALA A 54 15.33 -19.89 -10.93
N ALA A 55 14.73 -19.89 -12.12
CA ALA A 55 14.28 -18.67 -12.78
C ALA A 55 13.14 -17.99 -12.00
N GLN A 56 12.17 -18.75 -11.47
CA GLN A 56 11.12 -18.19 -10.59
C GLN A 56 11.72 -17.48 -9.38
N CYS A 57 12.71 -18.09 -8.72
CA CYS A 57 13.32 -17.50 -7.55
C CYS A 57 14.17 -16.27 -7.88
N ALA A 58 14.89 -16.26 -9.00
CA ALA A 58 15.59 -15.06 -9.47
C ALA A 58 14.61 -13.90 -9.74
N LEU A 59 13.46 -14.20 -10.35
CA LEU A 59 12.40 -13.21 -10.61
C LEU A 59 11.81 -12.67 -9.31
N VAL A 60 11.55 -13.53 -8.31
CA VAL A 60 11.14 -13.13 -6.96
C VAL A 60 12.17 -12.20 -6.34
N ASP A 61 13.45 -12.57 -6.36
CA ASP A 61 14.53 -11.78 -5.74
C ASP A 61 14.64 -10.38 -6.34
N GLN A 62 14.55 -10.29 -7.67
CA GLN A 62 14.60 -9.03 -8.40
C GLN A 62 13.44 -8.10 -8.02
N ARG A 63 12.24 -8.65 -7.86
CA ARG A 63 10.99 -7.87 -7.75
C ARG A 63 10.45 -7.78 -6.31
N ARG A 64 11.00 -8.55 -5.38
CA ARG A 64 10.57 -8.65 -3.97
C ARG A 64 10.42 -7.32 -3.24
N ARG A 65 11.37 -6.39 -3.40
CA ARG A 65 11.28 -5.08 -2.75
C ARG A 65 10.10 -4.28 -3.27
N GLU A 66 9.92 -4.27 -4.59
CA GLU A 66 8.77 -3.64 -5.24
C GLU A 66 7.46 -4.26 -4.76
N ILE A 67 7.46 -5.59 -4.58
CA ILE A 67 6.29 -6.34 -4.18
C ILE A 67 5.79 -5.95 -2.79
N ARG A 68 6.69 -5.98 -1.80
CA ARG A 68 6.37 -5.57 -0.43
C ARG A 68 5.93 -4.10 -0.34
N ASN A 69 6.60 -3.23 -1.08
CA ASN A 69 6.25 -1.82 -1.14
C ASN A 69 4.86 -1.62 -1.73
N PHE A 70 4.52 -2.38 -2.77
CA PHE A 70 3.22 -2.32 -3.41
C PHE A 70 2.09 -2.82 -2.49
N GLY A 71 2.25 -3.95 -1.82
CA GLY A 71 1.26 -4.45 -0.85
C GLY A 71 1.00 -3.44 0.28
N THR A 72 2.06 -2.80 0.78
CA THR A 72 1.95 -1.72 1.78
C THR A 72 1.22 -0.51 1.22
N LYS A 73 1.56 -0.08 -0.01
CA LYS A 73 0.92 1.04 -0.70
C LYS A 73 -0.57 0.78 -0.93
N LEU A 74 -0.93 -0.40 -1.44
CA LEU A 74 -2.32 -0.80 -1.69
C LEU A 74 -3.13 -0.84 -0.39
N LYS A 75 -2.56 -1.38 0.70
CA LYS A 75 -3.19 -1.38 2.02
C LYS A 75 -3.44 0.04 2.51
N SER A 76 -2.43 0.91 2.47
CA SER A 76 -2.53 2.29 2.93
C SER A 76 -3.51 3.13 2.09
N ALA A 77 -3.39 3.05 0.76
CA ALA A 77 -4.16 3.87 -0.18
C ALA A 77 -5.65 3.49 -0.21
N CYS A 78 -5.98 2.23 0.06
CA CYS A 78 -7.34 1.70 0.10
C CYS A 78 -7.81 1.43 1.55
N THR A 79 -7.35 2.20 2.53
CA THR A 79 -7.80 2.06 3.92
C THR A 79 -9.26 2.50 4.03
N GLY A 80 -10.13 1.61 4.53
CA GLY A 80 -11.57 1.87 4.60
C GLY A 80 -12.34 1.66 3.30
N THR A 81 -11.66 1.35 2.19
CA THR A 81 -12.27 0.95 0.92
C THR A 81 -12.23 -0.57 0.81
N SER A 82 -13.40 -1.20 0.76
CA SER A 82 -13.55 -2.65 0.60
C SER A 82 -14.43 -2.94 -0.61
N THR A 83 -13.81 -2.95 -1.80
CA THR A 83 -14.44 -3.42 -3.03
C THR A 83 -13.82 -4.75 -3.43
N ASP A 84 -14.53 -5.57 -4.21
CA ASP A 84 -14.04 -6.87 -4.69
C ASP A 84 -12.70 -6.75 -5.42
N GLN A 85 -12.47 -5.63 -6.13
CA GLN A 85 -11.20 -5.38 -6.81
C GLN A 85 -10.04 -5.13 -5.84
N VAL A 86 -10.28 -4.42 -4.73
CA VAL A 86 -9.27 -4.21 -3.69
C VAL A 86 -8.98 -5.51 -2.97
N GLN A 87 -10.02 -6.28 -2.68
CA GLN A 87 -9.91 -7.60 -2.03
C GLN A 87 -9.07 -8.54 -2.90
N SER A 88 -9.45 -8.73 -4.17
CA SER A 88 -8.71 -9.57 -5.13
C SER A 88 -7.25 -9.17 -5.25
N ALA A 89 -6.96 -7.87 -5.42
CA ALA A 89 -5.58 -7.41 -5.54
C ALA A 89 -4.75 -7.65 -4.26
N ARG A 90 -5.36 -7.61 -3.07
CA ARG A 90 -4.69 -7.95 -1.81
C ARG A 90 -4.43 -9.45 -1.71
N ASP A 91 -5.45 -10.25 -2.01
CA ASP A 91 -5.38 -11.71 -1.95
C ASP A 91 -4.34 -12.24 -2.95
N ASP A 92 -4.24 -11.66 -4.14
CA ASP A 92 -3.24 -12.00 -5.15
C ASP A 92 -1.80 -11.73 -4.65
N ILE A 93 -1.56 -10.58 -4.01
CA ILE A 93 -0.26 -10.23 -3.43
C ILE A 93 0.11 -11.16 -2.26
N GLU A 94 -0.85 -11.47 -1.40
CA GLU A 94 -0.64 -12.35 -0.25
C GLU A 94 -0.36 -13.79 -0.71
N THR A 95 -1.17 -14.30 -1.65
CA THR A 95 -0.99 -15.61 -2.26
C THR A 95 0.36 -15.72 -2.94
N PHE A 96 0.78 -14.68 -3.67
CA PHE A 96 2.12 -14.61 -4.24
C PHE A 96 3.20 -14.69 -3.17
N ALA A 97 3.11 -13.89 -2.10
CA ALA A 97 4.13 -13.84 -1.06
C ALA A 97 4.30 -15.21 -0.37
N LEU A 98 3.19 -15.91 -0.11
CA LEU A 98 3.20 -17.26 0.45
C LEU A 98 3.76 -18.29 -0.55
N THR A 99 3.37 -18.21 -1.81
CA THR A 99 3.86 -19.12 -2.86
C THR A 99 5.35 -18.94 -3.09
N ALA A 100 5.81 -17.69 -3.21
CA ALA A 100 7.22 -17.36 -3.34
C ALA A 100 8.04 -17.86 -2.13
N LEU A 101 7.52 -17.72 -0.91
CA LEU A 101 8.14 -18.28 0.30
C LEU A 101 8.23 -19.81 0.26
N ASN A 102 7.18 -20.49 -0.20
CA ASN A 102 7.16 -21.95 -0.29
C ASN A 102 8.11 -22.50 -1.35
N ILE A 103 8.23 -21.83 -2.50
CA ILE A 103 9.09 -22.26 -3.60
C ILE A 103 10.55 -21.91 -3.31
N CYS A 104 10.81 -20.66 -2.94
CA CYS A 104 12.16 -20.10 -2.86
C CYS A 104 12.75 -20.08 -1.45
N GLY A 105 11.95 -20.44 -0.45
CA GLY A 105 12.35 -20.40 0.96
C GLY A 105 12.27 -19.00 1.56
N PRO A 106 12.47 -18.90 2.90
CA PRO A 106 12.71 -17.63 3.54
C PRO A 106 13.99 -17.02 2.97
N GLN A 107 14.05 -15.70 3.01
CA GLN A 107 15.16 -14.93 2.51
C GLN A 107 15.36 -13.73 3.41
#